data_AF-A0A838PQ33-F1
#
_entry.id   AF-A0A838PQ33-F1
#
_cell.length_a   1.000
_cell.length_b   1.000
_cell.length_c   1.000
_cell.angle_alpha   90.00
_cell.angle_beta   90.00
_cell.angle_gamma   90.00
#
_symmetry.space_group_name_H-M   'P 1'
#
loop_
_entity.id
_entity.type
_entity.pdbx_description
1 polymer ?
#
loop_
_entity_poly.entity_id
_entity_poly.type
_entity_poly.pdbx_seq_one_letter_code
_entity_poly.pdbx_strand_id
1 'polypeptide(L)'
;MDGLPAQGPAVRRMGLALPPERMPALRGTRPLKRWRYVGVYTSELMLCAGDARVGPIPMRWWAVALPGGELYERTTTGRRGGVTVEPGRVLVETAGVRIELELDEGDGTETVSPAGRHYIWTRKQACVPVKGTVRLEDGSQHRIDGAHGFVDDSAGYHPRRTSWRWSAGVGRSEDGRPLAWNLVEGVNDGPERSERRLWLDGEQRELDPAPFAPDLSAVGGLRFSEWSAREHHTNLAVVRSDYRQPFGTFEGEVGGVSLREGYGVMEEHDVRW
;
A
#
# COMPACT_ATOMS: atom_id res chain seq x y z
N MET A 1 -20.42 -0.92 18.08
CA MET A 1 -19.91 -0.77 16.69
C MET A 1 -20.29 -2.05 16.01
N ASP A 2 -21.59 -2.19 15.82
CA ASP A 2 -22.18 -3.50 15.61
C ASP A 2 -22.06 -3.83 14.13
N GLY A 3 -21.71 -5.07 13.82
CA GLY A 3 -21.50 -5.51 12.44
C GLY A 3 -20.12 -5.23 11.84
N LEU A 4 -19.13 -4.79 12.61
CA LEU A 4 -17.72 -4.80 12.19
C LEU A 4 -17.06 -6.16 12.52
N PRO A 5 -16.15 -6.69 11.67
CA PRO A 5 -15.69 -6.12 10.40
C PRO A 5 -16.72 -6.24 9.25
N ALA A 6 -16.57 -5.38 8.24
CA ALA A 6 -17.38 -5.37 7.03
C ALA A 6 -16.53 -5.09 5.79
N GLN A 7 -16.96 -5.59 4.63
CA GLN A 7 -16.23 -5.50 3.37
C GLN A 7 -17.19 -5.28 2.19
N GLY A 8 -16.66 -4.67 1.13
CA GLY A 8 -17.35 -4.45 -0.13
C GLY A 8 -18.62 -3.62 0.06
N PRO A 9 -19.71 -3.93 -0.65
CA PRO A 9 -20.94 -3.12 -0.61
C PRO A 9 -21.56 -2.99 0.79
N ALA A 10 -21.24 -3.90 1.73
CA ALA A 10 -21.75 -3.82 3.09
C ALA A 10 -21.18 -2.63 3.87
N VAL A 11 -19.97 -2.18 3.54
CA VAL A 11 -19.29 -1.05 4.21
C VAL A 11 -20.15 0.21 4.16
N ARG A 12 -20.67 0.56 2.98
CA ARG A 12 -21.46 1.79 2.78
C ARG A 12 -22.83 1.76 3.45
N ARG A 13 -23.38 0.57 3.73
CA ARG A 13 -24.65 0.41 4.45
C ARG A 13 -24.53 0.66 5.96
N MET A 14 -23.32 0.75 6.49
CA MET A 14 -23.10 0.94 7.94
C MET A 14 -23.33 2.39 8.40
N GLY A 15 -23.44 3.35 7.50
CA GLY A 15 -23.63 4.77 7.84
C GLY A 15 -22.44 5.39 8.59
N LEU A 16 -21.24 4.85 8.38
CA LEU A 16 -20.00 5.43 8.93
C LEU A 16 -19.53 6.58 8.05
N ALA A 17 -18.97 7.63 8.66
CA ALA A 17 -18.25 8.66 7.91
C ALA A 17 -16.97 8.06 7.33
N LEU A 18 -16.89 7.97 6.00
CA LEU A 18 -15.82 7.33 5.24
C LEU A 18 -15.48 8.17 4.00
N PRO A 19 -14.24 8.18 3.50
CA PRO A 19 -13.90 8.89 2.26
C PRO A 19 -14.82 8.45 1.09
N PRO A 20 -15.15 9.32 0.12
CA PRO A 20 -14.73 10.71 0.00
C PRO A 20 -15.48 11.68 0.93
N GLU A 21 -16.43 11.19 1.74
CA GLU A 21 -17.13 12.04 2.71
C GLU A 21 -16.18 12.55 3.80
N ARG A 22 -16.54 13.69 4.38
CA ARG A 22 -15.75 14.32 5.42
C ARG A 22 -15.81 13.50 6.71
N MET A 23 -14.65 12.99 7.12
CA MET A 23 -14.48 12.37 8.44
C MET A 23 -14.18 13.40 9.53
N PRO A 24 -14.68 13.24 10.77
CA PRO A 24 -14.29 14.05 11.92
C PRO A 24 -12.77 14.06 12.15
N ALA A 25 -12.18 15.22 12.42
CA ALA A 25 -10.73 15.35 12.63
C ALA A 25 -10.24 14.60 13.89
N LEU A 26 -11.13 14.41 14.87
CA LEU A 26 -10.89 13.67 16.10
C LEU A 26 -12.09 12.76 16.37
N ARG A 27 -11.83 11.60 16.95
CA ARG A 27 -12.85 10.74 17.55
C ARG A 27 -12.37 10.29 18.92
N GLY A 28 -13.00 10.80 19.98
CA GLY A 28 -12.42 10.74 21.33
C GLY A 28 -11.06 11.46 21.35
N THR A 29 -10.02 10.79 21.81
CA THR A 29 -8.64 11.30 21.84
C THR A 29 -7.82 10.93 20.60
N ARG A 30 -8.42 10.26 19.61
CA ARG A 30 -7.69 9.76 18.44
C ARG A 30 -7.82 10.72 17.26
N PRO A 31 -6.70 11.28 16.75
CA PRO A 31 -6.72 12.06 15.53
C PRO A 31 -7.04 11.16 14.34
N LEU A 32 -7.73 11.73 13.36
CA LEU A 32 -7.91 11.11 12.06
C LEU A 32 -6.55 10.95 11.40
N LYS A 33 -6.25 9.73 10.99
CA LYS A 33 -5.13 9.40 10.10
C LYS A 33 -5.71 9.02 8.77
N ARG A 34 -5.11 9.49 7.69
CA ARG A 34 -5.49 9.09 6.34
C ARG A 34 -4.28 9.11 5.45
N TRP A 35 -4.23 8.21 4.50
CA TRP A 35 -3.20 8.21 3.48
C TRP A 35 -3.71 7.58 2.20
N ARG A 36 -3.03 7.96 1.13
CA ARG A 36 -3.13 7.32 -0.17
C ARG A 36 -1.74 6.85 -0.54
N TYR A 37 -1.62 5.60 -0.92
CA TYR A 37 -0.42 4.97 -1.43
C TYR A 37 -0.70 4.45 -2.84
N VAL A 38 0.24 4.69 -3.74
CA VAL A 38 0.27 4.14 -5.09
C VAL A 38 1.57 3.36 -5.25
N GLY A 39 1.46 2.10 -5.63
CA GLY A 39 2.57 1.24 -6.04
C GLY A 39 2.52 0.98 -7.53
N VAL A 40 3.67 0.88 -8.18
CA VAL A 40 3.81 0.38 -9.56
C VAL A 40 4.95 -0.62 -9.57
N TYR A 41 4.64 -1.86 -9.96
CA TYR A 41 5.57 -2.97 -9.83
C TYR A 41 5.79 -3.65 -11.19
N THR A 42 7.04 -3.63 -11.65
CA THR A 42 7.46 -4.19 -12.94
C THR A 42 8.78 -4.94 -12.77
N SER A 43 9.15 -5.72 -13.77
CA SER A 43 10.46 -6.39 -13.82
C SER A 43 11.64 -5.43 -13.91
N GLU A 44 11.43 -4.19 -14.38
CA GLU A 44 12.49 -3.21 -14.62
C GLU A 44 12.61 -2.18 -13.51
N LEU A 45 11.55 -1.99 -12.72
CA LEU A 45 11.43 -0.93 -11.73
C LEU A 45 10.27 -1.19 -10.78
N MET A 46 10.49 -0.88 -9.50
CA MET A 46 9.46 -0.79 -8.47
C MET A 46 9.33 0.67 -8.04
N LEU A 47 8.12 1.14 -7.87
CA LEU A 47 7.85 2.51 -7.47
C LEU A 47 6.76 2.55 -6.41
N CYS A 48 6.92 3.44 -5.45
CA CYS A 48 5.82 3.87 -4.61
C CYS A 48 5.74 5.38 -4.49
N ALA A 49 4.54 5.90 -4.27
CA ALA A 49 4.29 7.29 -3.90
C ALA A 49 3.15 7.36 -2.88
N GLY A 50 3.30 8.19 -1.86
CA GLY A 50 2.31 8.35 -0.81
C GLY A 50 2.04 9.80 -0.41
N ASP A 51 0.79 10.09 -0.07
CA ASP A 51 0.34 11.30 0.63
C ASP A 51 -0.44 10.90 1.87
N ALA A 52 0.12 11.18 3.05
CA ALA A 52 -0.48 10.93 4.33
C ALA A 52 -0.75 12.21 5.11
N ARG A 53 -1.75 12.13 5.98
CA ARG A 53 -2.01 13.10 7.03
C ARG A 53 -2.28 12.40 8.34
N VAL A 54 -1.49 12.76 9.35
CA VAL A 54 -1.65 12.32 10.73
C VAL A 54 -2.16 13.51 11.53
N GLY A 55 -3.48 13.57 11.72
CA GLY A 55 -4.13 14.79 12.18
C GLY A 55 -3.83 15.97 11.24
N PRO A 56 -3.20 17.06 11.72
CA PRO A 56 -2.88 18.22 10.89
C PRO A 56 -1.55 18.08 10.10
N ILE A 57 -0.75 17.05 10.38
CA ILE A 57 0.63 16.94 9.87
C ILE A 57 0.62 16.20 8.52
N PRO A 58 0.94 16.86 7.39
CA PRO A 58 1.10 16.19 6.11
C PRO A 58 2.50 15.57 5.99
N MET A 59 2.54 14.39 5.40
CA MET A 59 3.76 13.67 5.05
C MET A 59 3.60 13.09 3.65
N ARG A 60 4.60 13.28 2.79
CA ARG A 60 4.61 12.71 1.44
C ARG A 60 5.91 12.00 1.21
N TRP A 61 5.86 10.91 0.46
CA TRP A 61 7.06 10.17 0.08
C TRP A 61 6.92 9.60 -1.31
N TRP A 62 8.07 9.25 -1.87
CA TRP A 62 8.16 8.40 -3.05
C TRP A 62 9.46 7.61 -2.98
N ALA A 63 9.46 6.48 -3.66
CA ALA A 63 10.65 5.67 -3.88
C ALA A 63 10.60 5.06 -5.29
N VAL A 64 11.78 4.89 -5.88
CA VAL A 64 12.03 4.12 -7.10
C VAL A 64 13.18 3.17 -6.81
N ALA A 65 12.91 1.88 -6.87
CA ALA A 65 13.90 0.82 -6.71
C ALA A 65 14.13 0.12 -8.05
N LEU A 66 15.41 -0.12 -8.39
CA LEU A 66 15.82 -0.85 -9.57
C LEU A 66 16.31 -2.25 -9.21
N PRO A 67 16.29 -3.22 -10.15
CA PRO A 67 16.74 -4.60 -9.90
C PRO A 67 18.20 -4.74 -9.45
N GLY A 68 19.05 -3.75 -9.74
CA GLY A 68 20.46 -3.73 -9.32
C GLY A 68 20.67 -3.35 -7.85
N GLY A 69 19.60 -3.01 -7.13
CA GLY A 69 19.65 -2.58 -5.73
C GLY A 69 19.72 -1.06 -5.55
N GLU A 70 19.71 -0.29 -6.64
CA GLU A 70 19.61 1.16 -6.58
C GLU A 70 18.25 1.59 -6.01
N LEU A 71 18.27 2.60 -5.15
CA LEU A 71 17.08 3.18 -4.53
C LEU A 71 17.17 4.70 -4.57
N TYR A 72 16.19 5.31 -5.22
CA TYR A 72 15.96 6.75 -5.21
C TYR A 72 14.72 7.01 -4.38
N GLU A 73 14.84 7.74 -3.27
CA GLU A 73 13.69 8.03 -2.44
C GLU A 73 13.76 9.41 -1.79
N ARG A 74 12.60 9.93 -1.40
CA ARG A 74 12.54 11.13 -0.58
C ARG A 74 11.26 11.15 0.22
N THR A 75 11.39 11.56 1.49
CA THR A 75 10.26 11.86 2.36
C THR A 75 10.25 13.34 2.68
N THR A 76 9.10 13.98 2.57
CA THR A 76 8.92 15.41 2.85
C THR A 76 7.78 15.64 3.83
N THR A 77 8.01 16.52 4.80
CA THR A 77 6.99 17.04 5.70
C THR A 77 6.68 18.49 5.30
N GLY A 78 5.39 18.82 5.13
CA GLY A 78 4.96 20.17 4.74
C GLY A 78 4.41 20.33 3.31
N ARG A 79 4.25 21.59 2.86
CA ARG A 79 3.53 21.95 1.62
C ARG A 79 4.37 21.89 0.33
N ARG A 80 5.71 21.86 0.41
CA ARG A 80 6.62 22.01 -0.74
C ARG A 80 7.42 20.73 -1.00
N GLY A 81 6.72 19.64 -1.32
CA GLY A 81 7.35 18.33 -1.53
C GLY A 81 7.61 17.94 -2.98
N GLY A 82 7.00 18.65 -3.94
CA GLY A 82 7.03 18.24 -5.35
C GLY A 82 6.28 16.93 -5.63
N VAL A 83 5.45 16.46 -4.70
CA VAL A 83 4.74 15.18 -4.78
C VAL A 83 3.24 15.44 -4.77
N THR A 84 2.54 14.91 -5.77
CA THR A 84 1.09 14.89 -5.89
C THR A 84 0.66 13.45 -6.11
N VAL A 85 -0.20 12.95 -5.22
CA VAL A 85 -0.78 11.60 -5.29
C VAL A 85 -2.29 11.77 -5.16
N GLU A 86 -2.99 11.68 -6.29
CA GLU A 86 -4.42 11.94 -6.41
C GLU A 86 -5.09 10.80 -7.17
N PRO A 87 -6.43 10.71 -7.16
CA PRO A 87 -7.14 9.80 -8.06
C PRO A 87 -6.76 10.07 -9.52
N GLY A 88 -6.38 9.00 -10.22
CA GLY A 88 -5.99 8.98 -11.63
C GLY A 88 -4.58 9.49 -11.92
N ARG A 89 -3.81 9.97 -10.92
CA ARG A 89 -2.53 10.62 -11.20
C ARG A 89 -1.50 10.56 -10.07
N VAL A 90 -0.25 10.30 -10.46
CA VAL A 90 0.94 10.56 -9.64
C VAL A 90 1.86 11.52 -10.38
N LEU A 91 2.25 12.61 -9.72
CA LEU A 91 3.28 13.53 -10.18
C LEU A 91 4.33 13.70 -9.10
N VAL A 92 5.59 13.39 -9.42
CA VAL A 92 6.75 13.77 -8.62
C VAL A 92 7.65 14.64 -9.48
N GLU A 93 7.97 15.83 -9.00
CA GLU A 93 8.90 16.76 -9.61
C GLU A 93 9.84 17.29 -8.53
N THR A 94 11.02 16.68 -8.45
CA THR A 94 12.06 17.06 -7.50
C THR A 94 13.40 17.20 -8.21
N ALA A 95 14.41 17.74 -7.53
CA ALA A 95 15.77 17.77 -8.09
C ALA A 95 16.23 16.34 -8.40
N GLY A 96 16.54 16.07 -9.68
CA GLY A 96 17.04 14.80 -10.18
C GLY A 96 15.95 13.77 -10.55
N VAL A 97 14.69 13.91 -10.12
CA VAL A 97 13.67 12.89 -10.37
C VAL A 97 12.34 13.49 -10.83
N ARG A 98 11.81 12.93 -11.92
CA ARG A 98 10.47 13.25 -12.45
C ARG A 98 9.67 11.98 -12.71
N ILE A 99 8.54 11.85 -12.03
CA ILE A 99 7.58 10.74 -12.19
C ILE A 99 6.27 11.36 -12.67
N GLU A 100 5.74 10.86 -13.79
CA GLU A 100 4.46 11.28 -14.35
C GLU A 100 3.68 10.03 -14.73
N LEU A 101 2.64 9.71 -13.96
CA LEU A 101 1.82 8.53 -14.16
C LEU A 101 0.34 8.91 -14.22
N GLU A 102 -0.36 8.34 -15.18
CA GLU A 102 -1.82 8.29 -15.27
C GLU A 102 -2.28 6.90 -14.85
N LEU A 103 -3.35 6.83 -14.05
CA LEU A 103 -3.91 5.60 -13.51
C LEU A 103 -5.38 5.48 -13.92
N ASP A 104 -5.77 4.32 -14.42
CA ASP A 104 -7.18 4.00 -14.69
C ASP A 104 -7.79 3.26 -13.49
N GLU A 105 -8.22 4.03 -12.50
CA GLU A 105 -8.74 3.50 -11.24
C GLU A 105 -10.20 3.06 -11.32
N GLY A 106 -10.52 2.01 -10.55
CA GLY A 106 -11.89 1.53 -10.36
C GLY A 106 -12.41 1.79 -8.95
N ASP A 107 -13.54 1.14 -8.63
CA ASP A 107 -14.18 1.27 -7.32
C ASP A 107 -13.34 0.69 -6.17
N GLY A 108 -12.48 -0.30 -6.49
CA GLY A 108 -11.71 -1.06 -5.51
C GLY A 108 -12.58 -1.89 -4.58
N THR A 109 -11.97 -2.48 -3.57
CA THR A 109 -12.74 -3.04 -2.45
C THR A 109 -12.44 -2.33 -1.16
N GLU A 110 -13.53 -1.92 -0.51
CA GLU A 110 -13.51 -1.32 0.81
C GLU A 110 -13.55 -2.38 1.91
N THR A 111 -12.81 -2.14 2.98
CA THR A 111 -12.89 -2.90 4.23
C THR A 111 -12.96 -1.92 5.40
N VAL A 112 -13.79 -2.21 6.40
CA VAL A 112 -13.78 -1.52 7.69
C VAL A 112 -13.61 -2.53 8.80
N SER A 113 -12.62 -2.30 9.66
CA SER A 113 -12.34 -3.16 10.81
C SER A 113 -12.40 -2.37 12.12
N PRO A 114 -12.72 -3.04 13.23
CA PRO A 114 -12.74 -2.39 14.54
C PRO A 114 -11.31 -2.04 14.99
N ALA A 115 -11.16 -0.88 15.62
CA ALA A 115 -9.94 -0.39 16.24
C ALA A 115 -10.25 0.05 17.68
N GLY A 116 -10.41 -0.91 18.58
CA GLY A 116 -10.92 -0.65 19.94
C GLY A 116 -12.35 -0.12 19.90
N ARG A 117 -12.57 1.13 20.34
CA ARG A 117 -13.90 1.81 20.29
C ARG A 117 -14.13 2.64 19.02
N HIS A 118 -13.21 2.59 18.06
CA HIS A 118 -13.27 3.30 16.78
C HIS A 118 -13.04 2.33 15.62
N TYR A 119 -12.84 2.83 14.40
CA TYR A 119 -12.64 2.00 13.21
C TYR A 119 -11.49 2.50 12.34
N ILE A 120 -11.04 1.62 11.47
CA ILE A 120 -10.12 1.86 10.36
C ILE A 120 -10.82 1.39 9.09
N TRP A 121 -10.71 2.19 8.03
CA TRP A 121 -11.21 1.91 6.70
C TRP A 121 -10.05 1.85 5.73
N THR A 122 -10.12 0.91 4.79
CA THR A 122 -9.23 0.83 3.64
C THR A 122 -10.01 0.60 2.36
N ARG A 123 -9.44 1.01 1.23
CA ARG A 123 -9.90 0.69 -0.11
C ARG A 123 -8.69 0.28 -0.94
N LYS A 124 -8.67 -0.97 -1.37
CA LYS A 124 -7.58 -1.54 -2.16
C LYS A 124 -8.00 -1.74 -3.60
N GLN A 125 -7.11 -1.40 -4.52
CA GLN A 125 -7.21 -1.70 -5.95
C GLN A 125 -5.89 -2.33 -6.39
N ALA A 126 -5.97 -3.28 -7.31
CA ALA A 126 -4.79 -3.91 -7.89
C ALA A 126 -5.03 -4.20 -9.37
N CYS A 127 -3.96 -4.51 -10.11
CA CYS A 127 -3.99 -4.60 -11.57
C CYS A 127 -4.52 -3.30 -12.23
N VAL A 128 -4.27 -2.15 -11.59
CA VAL A 128 -4.68 -0.84 -12.10
C VAL A 128 -3.84 -0.53 -13.36
N PRO A 129 -4.45 -0.25 -14.53
CA PRO A 129 -3.71 0.20 -15.69
C PRO A 129 -2.98 1.51 -15.40
N VAL A 130 -1.68 1.54 -15.71
CA VAL A 130 -0.81 2.69 -15.52
C VAL A 130 -0.12 3.02 -16.83
N LYS A 131 -0.07 4.30 -17.16
CA LYS A 131 0.70 4.82 -18.29
C LYS A 131 1.52 6.03 -17.85
N GLY A 132 2.80 6.06 -18.23
CA GLY A 132 3.63 7.20 -17.87
C GLY A 132 5.12 7.00 -18.02
N THR A 133 5.87 7.90 -17.39
CA THR A 133 7.34 7.92 -17.44
C THR A 133 7.95 8.22 -16.09
N VAL A 134 9.07 7.55 -15.80
CA VAL A 134 9.96 7.84 -14.67
C VAL A 134 11.31 8.29 -15.25
N ARG A 135 11.82 9.44 -14.81
CA ARG A 135 13.16 9.95 -15.13
C ARG A 135 13.95 10.07 -13.84
N LEU A 136 15.16 9.52 -13.82
CA LEU A 136 16.03 9.47 -12.66
C LEU A 136 17.25 10.39 -12.82
N GLU A 137 17.99 10.56 -11.73
CA GLU A 137 19.09 11.54 -11.64
C GLU A 137 20.29 11.16 -12.51
N ASP A 138 20.47 9.86 -12.75
CA ASP A 138 21.49 9.32 -13.65
C ASP A 138 21.15 9.53 -15.15
N GLY A 139 20.00 10.12 -15.45
CA GLY A 139 19.51 10.38 -16.80
C GLY A 139 18.71 9.23 -17.41
N SER A 140 18.55 8.11 -16.71
CA SER A 140 17.72 6.99 -17.17
C SER A 140 16.24 7.40 -17.25
N GLN A 141 15.53 6.80 -18.21
CA GLN A 141 14.10 7.01 -18.39
C GLN A 141 13.41 5.66 -18.60
N HIS A 142 12.43 5.37 -17.74
CA HIS A 142 11.59 4.18 -17.80
C HIS A 142 10.19 4.57 -18.26
N ARG A 143 9.62 3.80 -19.20
CA ARG A 143 8.24 3.95 -19.63
C ARG A 143 7.39 2.88 -18.99
N ILE A 144 6.28 3.28 -18.41
CA ILE A 144 5.30 2.37 -17.82
C ILE A 144 4.09 2.35 -18.73
N ASP A 145 3.65 1.14 -19.11
CA ASP A 145 2.43 0.92 -19.86
C ASP A 145 1.90 -0.50 -19.54
N GLY A 146 0.83 -0.58 -18.75
CA GLY A 146 0.21 -1.86 -18.39
C GLY A 146 -0.44 -1.88 -17.01
N ALA A 147 -1.02 -3.02 -16.66
CA ALA A 147 -1.77 -3.25 -15.42
C ALA A 147 -0.85 -3.53 -14.21
N HIS A 148 0.05 -2.58 -13.93
CA HIS A 148 1.09 -2.71 -12.90
C HIS A 148 0.78 -1.96 -11.60
N GLY A 149 -0.32 -1.21 -11.57
CA GLY A 149 -0.67 -0.34 -10.47
C GLY A 149 -1.34 -1.06 -9.30
N PHE A 150 -1.02 -0.60 -8.10
CA PHE A 150 -1.68 -0.95 -6.86
C PHE A 150 -2.03 0.35 -6.12
N VAL A 151 -3.27 0.49 -5.65
CA VAL A 151 -3.72 1.67 -4.91
C VAL A 151 -4.25 1.23 -3.55
N ASP A 152 -3.75 1.87 -2.50
CA ASP A 152 -4.22 1.72 -1.13
C ASP A 152 -4.62 3.08 -0.57
N ASP A 153 -5.93 3.27 -0.42
CA ASP A 153 -6.47 4.36 0.37
C ASP A 153 -6.81 3.86 1.76
N SER A 154 -6.42 4.62 2.77
CA SER A 154 -6.62 4.26 4.16
C SER A 154 -7.06 5.48 4.95
N ALA A 155 -8.00 5.30 5.87
CA ALA A 155 -8.45 6.35 6.76
C ALA A 155 -9.04 5.78 8.06
N GLY A 156 -8.74 6.38 9.20
CA GLY A 156 -9.29 5.87 10.45
C GLY A 156 -8.72 6.49 11.71
N TYR A 157 -9.13 5.89 12.82
CA TYR A 157 -8.79 6.33 14.18
C TYR A 157 -7.95 5.25 14.88
N HIS A 158 -6.72 5.08 14.39
CA HIS A 158 -5.81 4.02 14.83
C HIS A 158 -5.42 4.17 16.30
N PRO A 159 -5.19 3.07 17.02
CA PRO A 159 -4.66 3.11 18.38
C PRO A 159 -3.33 3.88 18.50
N ARG A 160 -2.98 4.28 19.73
CA ARG A 160 -1.75 5.05 20.02
C ARG A 160 -0.49 4.30 19.60
N ARG A 161 -0.44 2.99 19.83
CA ARG A 161 0.55 2.08 19.26
C ARG A 161 -0.14 1.22 18.22
N THR A 162 0.39 1.20 17.01
CA THR A 162 -0.10 0.40 15.89
C THR A 162 1.10 -0.34 15.32
N SER A 163 0.97 -1.64 15.10
CA SER A 163 1.99 -2.43 14.42
C SER A 163 1.29 -3.30 13.37
N TRP A 164 1.88 -3.38 12.19
CA TRP A 164 1.39 -4.22 11.12
C TRP A 164 2.53 -4.71 10.24
N ARG A 165 2.23 -5.78 9.51
CA ARG A 165 2.95 -6.17 8.31
C ARG A 165 2.01 -6.18 7.13
N TRP A 166 2.55 -5.87 5.97
CA TRP A 166 1.79 -5.77 4.74
C TRP A 166 2.59 -6.31 3.55
N SER A 167 1.91 -6.96 2.62
CA SER A 167 2.47 -7.28 1.32
C SER A 167 1.45 -6.96 0.25
N ALA A 168 1.92 -6.29 -0.79
CA ALA A 168 1.17 -6.07 -2.00
C ALA A 168 2.07 -6.30 -3.20
N GLY A 169 1.49 -6.87 -4.25
CA GLY A 169 2.21 -7.13 -5.48
C GLY A 169 1.29 -7.49 -6.63
N VAL A 170 1.89 -7.52 -7.81
CA VAL A 170 1.27 -7.93 -9.08
C VAL A 170 2.16 -8.99 -9.72
N GLY A 171 1.58 -9.79 -10.60
CA GLY A 171 2.31 -10.85 -11.27
C GLY A 171 1.49 -11.59 -12.31
N ARG A 172 2.00 -12.75 -12.70
CA ARG A 172 1.31 -13.70 -13.56
C ARG A 172 1.38 -15.09 -12.96
N SER A 173 0.29 -15.84 -13.12
CA SER A 173 0.28 -17.26 -12.80
C SER A 173 1.03 -18.08 -13.85
N GLU A 174 1.34 -19.33 -13.51
CA GLU A 174 1.91 -20.31 -14.46
C GLU A 174 1.07 -20.51 -15.73
N ASP A 175 -0.26 -20.44 -15.60
CA ASP A 175 -1.17 -20.50 -16.75
C ASP A 175 -1.35 -19.15 -17.48
N GLY A 176 -0.55 -18.14 -17.13
CA GLY A 176 -0.44 -16.86 -17.83
C GLY A 176 -1.45 -15.78 -17.44
N ARG A 177 -2.38 -16.08 -16.52
CA ARG A 177 -3.38 -15.11 -16.06
C ARG A 177 -2.73 -13.99 -15.22
N PRO A 178 -3.16 -12.73 -15.40
CA PRO A 178 -2.72 -11.65 -14.53
C PRO A 178 -3.28 -11.85 -13.12
N LEU A 179 -2.46 -11.56 -12.12
CA LEU A 179 -2.89 -11.61 -10.72
C LEU A 179 -2.24 -10.50 -9.90
N ALA A 180 -2.83 -10.24 -8.74
CA ALA A 180 -2.27 -9.38 -7.71
C ALA A 180 -2.74 -9.83 -6.33
N TRP A 181 -2.04 -9.42 -5.28
CA TRP A 181 -2.38 -9.78 -3.91
C TRP A 181 -2.27 -8.59 -2.94
N ASN A 182 -3.05 -8.68 -1.87
CA ASN A 182 -2.96 -7.84 -0.68
C ASN A 182 -2.98 -8.78 0.54
N LEU A 183 -1.92 -8.79 1.35
CA LEU A 183 -1.79 -9.60 2.55
C LEU A 183 -1.44 -8.69 3.72
N VAL A 184 -2.02 -8.96 4.89
CA VAL A 184 -1.80 -8.17 6.10
C VAL A 184 -1.66 -9.05 7.32
N GLU A 185 -0.92 -8.55 8.31
CA GLU A 185 -0.91 -9.04 9.68
C GLU A 185 -1.07 -7.85 10.64
N GLY A 186 -1.93 -7.97 11.65
CA GLY A 186 -2.11 -6.99 12.73
C GLY A 186 -3.18 -5.90 12.52
N VAL A 187 -3.20 -5.21 11.37
CA VAL A 187 -4.23 -4.19 11.05
C VAL A 187 -5.18 -4.73 9.97
N ASN A 188 -6.49 -4.59 10.21
CA ASN A 188 -7.56 -5.13 9.35
C ASN A 188 -7.42 -6.65 9.07
N ASP A 189 -6.79 -7.35 10.01
CA ASP A 189 -6.39 -8.75 9.95
C ASP A 189 -7.37 -9.65 10.73
N GLY A 190 -8.67 -9.42 10.57
CA GLY A 190 -9.70 -10.29 11.14
C GLY A 190 -9.65 -11.70 10.53
N PRO A 191 -10.19 -12.73 11.22
CA PRO A 191 -10.27 -14.08 10.65
C PRO A 191 -11.15 -14.15 9.41
N GLU A 192 -12.15 -13.26 9.32
CA GLU A 192 -13.04 -13.08 8.16
C GLU A 192 -13.23 -11.59 7.89
N ARG A 193 -13.61 -11.26 6.65
CA ARG A 193 -13.86 -9.88 6.17
C ARG A 193 -12.65 -8.97 6.36
N SER A 194 -11.46 -9.53 6.13
CA SER A 194 -10.21 -8.80 6.12
C SER A 194 -10.04 -7.99 4.84
N GLU A 195 -9.06 -7.08 4.82
CA GLU A 195 -8.60 -6.48 3.56
C GLU A 195 -7.77 -7.44 2.70
N ARG A 196 -7.39 -8.62 3.21
CA ARG A 196 -6.67 -9.63 2.43
C ARG A 196 -7.42 -9.97 1.13
N ARG A 197 -6.68 -10.09 0.03
CA ARG A 197 -7.25 -10.30 -1.30
C ARG A 197 -6.29 -11.00 -2.26
N LEU A 198 -6.86 -11.81 -3.14
CA LEU A 198 -6.32 -12.15 -4.44
C LEU A 198 -7.19 -11.51 -5.52
N TRP A 199 -6.56 -10.84 -6.48
CA TRP A 199 -7.14 -10.54 -7.79
C TRP A 199 -6.55 -11.52 -8.80
N LEU A 200 -7.39 -12.20 -9.58
CA LEU A 200 -6.98 -13.17 -10.59
C LEU A 200 -7.92 -13.04 -11.78
N ASP A 201 -7.36 -12.65 -12.94
CA ASP A 201 -8.10 -12.53 -14.20
C ASP A 201 -9.39 -11.68 -14.09
N GLY A 202 -9.30 -10.56 -13.36
CA GLY A 202 -10.42 -9.64 -13.13
C GLY A 202 -11.39 -10.05 -12.03
N GLU A 203 -11.29 -11.28 -11.49
CA GLU A 203 -12.04 -11.71 -10.32
C GLU A 203 -11.27 -11.42 -9.03
N GLN A 204 -11.99 -11.21 -7.94
CA GLN A 204 -11.39 -10.98 -6.63
C GLN A 204 -11.99 -11.86 -5.55
N ARG A 205 -11.15 -12.38 -4.65
CA ARG A 205 -11.60 -13.14 -3.48
C ARG A 205 -10.80 -12.78 -2.23
N GLU A 206 -11.45 -12.88 -1.08
CA GLU A 206 -10.75 -12.81 0.22
C GLU A 206 -9.80 -14.01 0.36
N LEU A 207 -8.68 -13.78 1.04
CA LEU A 207 -7.71 -14.82 1.39
C LEU A 207 -7.73 -15.07 2.90
N ASP A 208 -7.45 -16.33 3.25
CA ASP A 208 -7.21 -16.74 4.63
C ASP A 208 -6.01 -15.99 5.24
N PRO A 209 -5.90 -15.94 6.58
CA PRO A 209 -4.73 -15.39 7.25
C PRO A 209 -3.42 -15.99 6.74
N ALA A 210 -2.44 -15.13 6.46
CA ALA A 210 -1.14 -15.53 5.92
C ALA A 210 -0.03 -15.00 6.85
N PRO A 211 0.72 -15.87 7.55
CA PRO A 211 1.76 -15.42 8.49
C PRO A 211 2.94 -14.81 7.74
N PHE A 212 3.48 -13.72 8.26
CA PHE A 212 4.72 -13.12 7.76
C PHE A 212 5.94 -13.68 8.49
N ALA A 213 7.00 -13.97 7.75
CA ALA A 213 8.30 -14.26 8.34
C ALA A 213 8.82 -13.02 9.11
N PRO A 214 9.45 -13.18 10.28
CA PRO A 214 9.93 -12.05 11.07
C PRO A 214 10.92 -11.12 10.36
N ASP A 215 11.66 -11.65 9.39
CA ASP A 215 12.66 -10.94 8.57
C ASP A 215 12.10 -10.47 7.22
N LEU A 216 10.78 -10.59 7.01
CA LEU A 216 10.08 -10.29 5.76
C LEU A 216 10.53 -11.13 4.54
N SER A 217 11.20 -12.27 4.77
CA SER A 217 11.63 -13.17 3.69
C SER A 217 10.49 -14.00 3.07
N ALA A 218 9.32 -14.04 3.71
CA ALA A 218 8.16 -14.81 3.24
C ALA A 218 6.83 -14.30 3.84
N VAL A 219 5.73 -14.61 3.14
CA VAL A 219 4.35 -14.46 3.64
C VAL A 219 3.47 -15.58 3.11
N GLY A 220 2.83 -16.34 4.00
CA GLY A 220 2.04 -17.51 3.61
C GLY A 220 2.86 -18.49 2.74
N GLY A 221 2.40 -18.73 1.51
CA GLY A 221 3.09 -19.58 0.52
C GLY A 221 4.10 -18.86 -0.38
N LEU A 222 4.31 -17.56 -0.18
CA LEU A 222 5.22 -16.74 -0.99
C LEU A 222 6.57 -16.56 -0.30
N ARG A 223 7.66 -16.73 -1.05
CA ARG A 223 9.02 -16.31 -0.67
C ARG A 223 9.36 -15.00 -1.36
N PHE A 224 10.14 -14.17 -0.70
CA PHE A 224 10.49 -12.82 -1.14
C PHE A 224 11.99 -12.65 -1.29
N SER A 225 12.41 -12.10 -2.43
CA SER A 225 13.80 -11.75 -2.73
C SER A 225 13.89 -10.23 -2.88
N GLU A 226 14.53 -9.60 -1.90
CA GLU A 226 14.69 -8.15 -1.83
C GLU A 226 15.67 -7.61 -2.87
N TRP A 227 15.32 -6.47 -3.47
CA TRP A 227 16.23 -5.64 -4.28
C TRP A 227 16.84 -4.53 -3.42
N SER A 228 15.98 -3.77 -2.75
CA SER A 228 16.35 -2.69 -1.85
C SER A 228 15.18 -2.34 -0.92
N ALA A 229 15.45 -1.59 0.15
CA ALA A 229 14.42 -1.23 1.12
C ALA A 229 14.40 0.26 1.44
N ARG A 230 13.18 0.81 1.46
CA ARG A 230 12.93 2.11 2.09
C ARG A 230 12.80 1.90 3.59
N GLU A 231 13.63 2.59 4.36
CA GLU A 231 13.67 2.47 5.82
C GLU A 231 13.56 3.83 6.50
N HIS A 232 12.83 3.89 7.60
CA HIS A 232 12.71 5.11 8.37
C HIS A 232 12.59 4.83 9.86
N HIS A 233 13.52 5.40 10.63
CA HIS A 233 13.50 5.38 12.08
C HIS A 233 13.26 6.79 12.63
N THR A 234 12.19 6.96 13.41
CA THR A 234 11.89 8.19 14.15
C THR A 234 11.78 7.88 15.63
N ASN A 235 12.50 8.64 16.46
CA ASN A 235 12.37 8.59 17.92
C ASN A 235 12.30 10.01 18.48
N LEU A 236 11.12 10.62 18.37
CA LEU A 236 10.78 11.87 19.03
C LEU A 236 10.07 11.51 20.33
N ALA A 237 10.27 12.27 21.41
CA ALA A 237 9.78 11.91 22.76
C ALA A 237 8.32 11.41 22.81
N VAL A 238 7.45 11.98 21.96
CA VAL A 238 6.03 11.56 21.83
C VAL A 238 5.74 10.68 20.61
N VAL A 239 6.57 10.70 19.57
CA VAL A 239 6.37 9.91 18.33
C VAL A 239 7.53 8.93 18.13
N ARG A 240 7.25 7.64 18.12
CA ARG A 240 8.23 6.62 17.70
C ARG A 240 7.72 5.87 16.48
N SER A 241 8.59 5.60 15.52
CA SER A 241 8.22 4.90 14.29
C SER A 241 9.44 4.13 13.78
N ASP A 242 9.26 2.84 13.60
CA ASP A 242 10.19 1.92 12.95
C ASP A 242 9.49 1.39 11.70
N TYR A 243 9.95 1.81 10.52
CA TYR A 243 9.35 1.47 9.23
C TYR A 243 10.40 0.85 8.31
N ARG A 244 10.02 -0.23 7.64
CA ARG A 244 10.80 -0.90 6.60
C ARG A 244 9.87 -1.40 5.51
N GLN A 245 10.13 -1.02 4.26
CA GLN A 245 9.41 -1.50 3.08
C GLN A 245 10.41 -1.93 2.00
N PRO A 246 10.80 -3.22 1.96
CA PRO A 246 11.59 -3.74 0.86
C PRO A 246 10.75 -3.90 -0.41
N PHE A 247 11.39 -3.63 -1.54
CA PHE A 247 10.91 -3.90 -2.89
C PHE A 247 11.61 -5.13 -3.42
N GLY A 248 10.93 -5.95 -4.21
CA GLY A 248 11.56 -7.16 -4.73
C GLY A 248 10.63 -8.09 -5.48
N THR A 249 11.11 -9.32 -5.68
CA THR A 249 10.38 -10.36 -6.39
C THR A 249 9.78 -11.40 -5.45
N PHE A 250 8.75 -12.07 -5.95
CA PHE A 250 8.04 -13.11 -5.23
C PHE A 250 8.02 -14.39 -6.05
N GLU A 251 8.17 -15.51 -5.34
CA GLU A 251 8.01 -16.86 -5.88
C GLU A 251 7.12 -17.70 -4.94
N GLY A 252 6.46 -18.70 -5.49
CA GLY A 252 5.64 -19.63 -4.73
C GLY A 252 4.17 -19.54 -5.08
N GLU A 253 3.29 -19.68 -4.08
CA GLU A 253 1.86 -19.77 -4.28
C GLU A 253 1.10 -18.78 -3.38
N VAL A 254 0.10 -18.12 -3.94
CA VAL A 254 -0.83 -17.27 -3.21
C VAL A 254 -2.27 -17.73 -3.44
N GLY A 255 -2.94 -18.14 -2.36
CA GLY A 255 -4.32 -18.58 -2.39
C GLY A 255 -4.61 -19.71 -3.38
N GLY A 256 -3.71 -20.69 -3.52
CA GLY A 256 -3.88 -21.80 -4.47
C GLY A 256 -3.40 -21.51 -5.90
N VAL A 257 -2.75 -20.37 -6.16
CA VAL A 257 -2.28 -19.98 -7.49
C VAL A 257 -0.77 -19.80 -7.49
N SER A 258 -0.06 -20.63 -8.28
CA SER A 258 1.40 -20.55 -8.42
C SER A 258 1.82 -19.37 -9.30
N LEU A 259 2.82 -18.63 -8.84
CA LEU A 259 3.40 -17.50 -9.56
C LEU A 259 4.42 -17.98 -10.59
N ARG A 260 4.27 -17.54 -11.84
CA ARG A 260 5.35 -17.55 -12.83
C ARG A 260 6.31 -16.39 -12.59
N GLU A 261 5.75 -15.23 -12.25
CA GLU A 261 6.50 -14.02 -11.90
C GLU A 261 5.67 -13.19 -10.91
N GLY A 262 6.33 -12.55 -9.96
CA GLY A 262 5.71 -11.72 -8.94
C GLY A 262 6.61 -10.56 -8.53
N TYR A 263 6.03 -9.37 -8.42
CA TYR A 263 6.71 -8.11 -8.18
C TYR A 263 5.92 -7.29 -7.17
N GLY A 264 6.60 -6.71 -6.16
CA GLY A 264 5.90 -5.93 -5.17
C GLY A 264 6.74 -5.56 -3.96
N VAL A 265 6.06 -5.41 -2.83
CA VAL A 265 6.65 -5.00 -1.57
C VAL A 265 6.28 -5.94 -0.42
N MET A 266 7.19 -6.03 0.54
CA MET A 266 6.83 -6.32 1.93
C MET A 266 6.90 -5.02 2.73
N GLU A 267 6.28 -4.99 3.89
CA GLU A 267 6.33 -3.87 4.82
C GLU A 267 6.22 -4.37 6.25
N GLU A 268 7.00 -3.78 7.13
CA GLU A 268 6.80 -3.81 8.57
C GLU A 268 6.80 -2.38 9.11
N HIS A 269 5.83 -2.08 9.97
CA HIS A 269 5.76 -0.79 10.64
C HIS A 269 5.34 -0.99 12.10
N ASP A 270 6.16 -0.55 13.04
CA ASP A 270 5.76 -0.30 14.43
C ASP A 270 5.76 1.20 14.69
N VAL A 271 4.61 1.74 15.06
CA VAL A 271 4.45 3.17 15.31
C VAL A 271 3.69 3.44 16.58
N ARG A 272 4.25 4.36 17.36
CA ARG A 272 3.66 5.01 18.51
C ARG A 272 3.45 6.49 18.19
N TRP A 273 2.22 6.84 17.80
CA TRP A 273 1.77 8.15 17.26
C TRP A 273 1.68 9.32 18.24
#